data_AF-A0A183PDD5-F1
#
_entry.id   AF-A0A183PDD5-F1
#
_cell.length_a   1.000
_cell.length_b   1.000
_cell.length_c   1.000
_cell.angle_alpha   90.00
_cell.angle_beta   90.00
_cell.angle_gamma   90.00
#
_symmetry.space_group_name_H-M   'P 1'
#
loop_
_entity.id
_entity.type
_entity.pdbx_description
1 polymer ?
#
loop_
_entity_poly.entity_id
_entity_poly.type
_entity_poly.pdbx_seq_one_letter_code
_entity_poly.pdbx_strand_id
1 'polypeptide(L)'
;MLRLYNREIKNMLKETVDLTLTDLKSKSLVYVYATDHWLRASSVSGYLSNMKNELSNLMMSANASVFFLALRDWLYQLSESLHPKLFTHVWKEIASQLDDYLYNELILSNRFSPLGAAQLRFDLTNYLYPMFSLYTERPESYFFQIRDACVLLNLLRGTAELLRETIMESMNSQQKRDNDPLGPLLELGVYRLTPEEALRILSLRAIPE
;
A
#
# COMPACT_ATOMS: atom_id res chain seq x y z
N MET A 1 -19.27 -11.20 35.81
CA MET A 1 -19.84 -9.95 35.26
C MET A 1 -18.82 -9.17 34.43
N LEU A 2 -17.69 -8.69 34.98
CA LEU A 2 -16.67 -7.92 34.24
C LEU A 2 -16.11 -8.63 32.98
N ARG A 3 -15.88 -9.94 33.07
CA ARG A 3 -15.40 -10.75 31.93
C ARG A 3 -16.40 -10.81 30.76
N LEU A 4 -17.71 -10.82 31.07
CA LEU A 4 -18.76 -10.81 30.05
C LEU A 4 -18.78 -9.45 29.34
N TYR A 5 -18.83 -8.35 30.09
CA TYR A 5 -18.76 -6.99 29.52
C TYR A 5 -17.53 -6.78 28.63
N ASN A 6 -16.35 -7.21 29.08
CA ASN A 6 -15.14 -7.09 28.27
C ASN A 6 -15.20 -7.91 26.98
N ARG A 7 -15.86 -9.07 27.01
CA ARG A 7 -16.06 -9.89 25.81
C ARG A 7 -17.03 -9.20 24.84
N GLU A 8 -18.15 -8.68 25.34
CA GLU A 8 -19.13 -8.00 24.49
C GLU A 8 -18.57 -6.72 23.87
N ILE A 9 -17.75 -5.95 24.60
CA ILE A 9 -17.04 -4.79 24.02
C ILE A 9 -16.13 -5.23 22.88
N LYS A 10 -15.33 -6.30 23.08
CA LYS A 10 -14.46 -6.82 22.00
C LYS A 10 -15.25 -7.26 20.77
N ASN A 11 -16.39 -7.93 20.98
CA ASN A 11 -17.27 -8.36 19.89
C ASN A 11 -17.82 -7.16 19.11
N MET A 12 -18.35 -6.15 19.81
CA MET A 12 -18.88 -4.94 19.18
C MET A 12 -17.80 -4.15 18.43
N LEU A 13 -16.58 -4.05 18.97
CA LEU A 13 -15.47 -3.38 18.27
C LEU A 13 -15.08 -4.14 16.99
N LYS A 14 -15.05 -5.48 17.05
CA LYS A 14 -14.78 -6.30 15.88
C LYS A 14 -15.85 -6.11 14.81
N GLU A 15 -17.13 -6.18 15.20
CA GLU A 15 -18.25 -5.97 14.27
C GLU A 15 -18.22 -4.55 13.66
N THR A 16 -17.86 -3.55 14.45
CA THR A 16 -17.67 -2.18 13.95
C THR A 16 -16.59 -2.11 12.87
N VAL A 17 -15.42 -2.73 13.13
CA VAL A 17 -14.34 -2.81 12.14
C VAL A 17 -14.79 -3.54 10.88
N ASP A 18 -15.45 -4.69 11.02
CA ASP A 18 -15.90 -5.52 9.90
C ASP A 18 -16.88 -4.73 9.01
N LEU A 19 -17.87 -4.05 9.60
CA LEU A 19 -18.84 -3.22 8.88
C LEU A 19 -18.17 -2.04 8.16
N THR A 20 -17.27 -1.32 8.85
CA THR A 20 -16.51 -0.23 8.25
C THR A 20 -15.69 -0.74 7.06
N LEU A 21 -15.00 -1.86 7.19
CA LEU A 21 -14.19 -2.42 6.11
C LEU A 21 -15.03 -2.94 4.95
N THR A 22 -16.18 -3.56 5.20
CA THR A 22 -17.12 -3.94 4.13
C THR A 22 -17.54 -2.72 3.30
N ASP A 23 -17.90 -1.63 3.97
CA ASP A 23 -18.30 -0.39 3.31
C ASP A 23 -17.14 0.20 2.48
N LEU A 24 -15.94 0.30 3.07
CA LEU A 24 -14.75 0.81 2.42
C LEU A 24 -14.36 -0.01 1.19
N LYS A 25 -14.35 -1.35 1.30
CA LYS A 25 -14.05 -2.27 0.19
C LYS A 25 -15.04 -2.12 -0.96
N SER A 26 -16.33 -1.92 -0.66
CA SER A 26 -17.34 -1.69 -1.69
C SER A 26 -17.10 -0.37 -2.46
N LYS A 27 -16.58 0.65 -1.76
CA LYS A 27 -16.30 1.98 -2.32
C LYS A 27 -14.94 2.09 -3.01
N SER A 28 -14.04 1.13 -2.78
CA SER A 28 -12.72 1.09 -3.41
C SER A 28 -12.66 0.31 -4.71
N LEU A 29 -13.73 -0.40 -5.12
CA LEU A 29 -13.69 -1.30 -6.28
C LEU A 29 -13.18 -0.62 -7.56
N VAL A 30 -13.62 0.61 -7.85
CA VAL A 30 -13.21 1.37 -9.04
C VAL A 30 -11.74 1.80 -8.98
N TYR A 31 -11.18 1.97 -7.79
CA TYR A 31 -9.76 2.27 -7.58
C TYR A 31 -8.90 1.01 -7.68
N VAL A 32 -9.33 -0.05 -7.00
CA VAL A 32 -8.61 -1.32 -6.85
C VAL A 32 -8.48 -2.04 -8.18
N TYR A 33 -9.54 -2.11 -8.98
CA TYR A 33 -9.55 -2.80 -10.26
C TYR A 33 -9.34 -1.87 -11.47
N ALA A 34 -8.69 -0.72 -11.26
CA ALA A 34 -8.44 0.27 -12.29
C ALA A 34 -7.26 -0.11 -13.22
N THR A 35 -7.29 -1.29 -13.85
CA THR A 35 -6.14 -1.85 -14.59
C THR A 35 -5.54 -0.87 -15.61
N ASP A 36 -6.38 -0.21 -16.41
CA ASP A 36 -5.92 0.77 -17.42
C ASP A 36 -5.29 2.01 -16.78
N HIS A 37 -5.79 2.42 -15.60
CA HIS A 37 -5.23 3.53 -14.85
C HIS A 37 -3.82 3.21 -14.34
N TRP A 38 -3.59 1.98 -13.87
CA TRP A 38 -2.29 1.53 -13.38
C TRP A 38 -1.27 1.28 -14.50
N LEU A 39 -1.75 0.92 -15.69
CA LEU A 39 -0.93 0.68 -16.88
C LEU A 39 -0.73 1.91 -17.77
N ARG A 40 -1.36 3.04 -17.47
CA ARG A 40 -1.32 4.23 -18.34
C ARG A 40 0.11 4.66 -18.66
N ALA A 41 0.39 4.86 -19.94
CA ALA A 41 1.65 5.41 -20.40
C ALA A 41 1.69 6.93 -20.19
N SER A 42 2.88 7.51 -20.31
CA SER A 42 3.02 8.97 -20.43
C SER A 42 2.23 9.45 -21.64
N SER A 43 1.48 10.55 -21.46
CA SER A 43 0.66 11.13 -22.54
C SER A 43 1.51 11.75 -23.66
N VAL A 44 2.81 11.93 -23.43
CA VAL A 44 3.76 12.50 -24.39
C VAL A 44 4.59 11.38 -25.01
N SER A 45 4.24 10.98 -26.22
CA SER A 45 5.00 10.02 -27.03
C SER A 45 6.25 10.66 -27.65
N GLY A 46 7.40 9.99 -27.52
CA GLY A 46 8.64 10.23 -28.26
C GLY A 46 9.53 11.36 -27.73
N TYR A 47 10.79 11.04 -27.38
CA TYR A 47 11.97 11.88 -27.07
C TYR A 47 11.83 13.15 -26.18
N LEU A 48 10.62 13.56 -25.84
CA LEU A 48 10.20 14.70 -25.04
C LEU A 48 9.28 14.23 -23.90
N SER A 49 9.40 12.96 -23.50
CA SER A 49 8.81 12.45 -22.26
C SER A 49 9.29 13.31 -21.10
N ASN A 50 8.48 14.27 -20.70
CA ASN A 50 8.71 15.09 -19.53
C ASN A 50 8.04 14.42 -18.34
N MET A 51 8.44 13.18 -18.05
CA MET A 51 7.99 12.41 -16.88
C MET A 51 8.06 13.24 -15.60
N LYS A 52 9.05 14.13 -15.50
CA LYS A 52 9.21 15.06 -14.37
C LYS A 52 8.02 16.03 -14.23
N ASN A 53 7.49 16.54 -15.34
CA ASN A 53 6.32 17.42 -15.35
C ASN A 53 5.03 16.65 -15.03
N GLU A 54 4.85 15.44 -15.58
CA GLU A 54 3.69 14.60 -15.22
C GLU A 54 3.72 14.21 -13.74
N LEU A 55 4.90 13.93 -13.18
CA LEU A 55 5.07 13.65 -11.76
C LEU A 55 4.71 14.86 -10.88
N SER A 56 5.04 16.08 -11.32
CA SER A 56 4.67 17.30 -10.58
C SER A 56 3.20 17.67 -10.67
N ASN A 57 2.47 17.11 -11.65
CA ASN A 57 1.04 17.35 -11.84
C ASN A 57 0.17 16.22 -11.26
N LEU A 58 0.76 15.29 -10.50
CA LEU A 58 -0.02 14.26 -9.82
C LEU A 58 -1.01 14.90 -8.84
N MET A 59 -2.23 14.38 -8.88
CA MET A 59 -3.33 14.71 -8.00
C MET A 59 -3.94 13.41 -7.49
N MET A 60 -4.84 13.48 -6.51
CA MET A 60 -5.63 12.32 -6.10
C MET A 60 -6.22 11.62 -7.32
N SER A 61 -6.07 10.31 -7.40
CA SER A 61 -6.77 9.53 -8.42
C SER A 61 -8.28 9.75 -8.31
N ALA A 62 -8.93 10.14 -9.40
CA ALA A 62 -10.38 10.31 -9.44
C ALA A 62 -11.11 9.04 -8.96
N ASN A 63 -10.57 7.86 -9.35
CA ASN A 63 -11.08 6.55 -8.95
C ASN A 63 -10.97 6.29 -7.43
N ALA A 64 -10.02 6.94 -6.74
CA ALA A 64 -9.82 6.80 -5.29
C ALA A 64 -10.74 7.69 -4.46
N SER A 65 -11.34 8.73 -5.05
CA SER A 65 -12.05 9.78 -4.33
C SER A 65 -13.16 9.26 -3.41
N VAL A 66 -14.01 8.35 -3.90
CA VAL A 66 -15.13 7.79 -3.13
C VAL A 66 -14.63 6.97 -1.95
N PHE A 67 -13.58 6.17 -2.14
CA PHE A 67 -12.95 5.39 -1.08
C PHE A 67 -12.31 6.28 -0.01
N PHE A 68 -11.52 7.27 -0.41
CA PHE A 68 -10.84 8.17 0.52
C PHE A 68 -11.81 9.06 1.30
N LEU A 69 -12.87 9.58 0.66
CA LEU A 69 -13.91 10.32 1.37
C LEU A 69 -14.60 9.44 2.42
N ALA A 70 -14.95 8.20 2.08
CA ALA A 70 -15.56 7.29 3.03
C ALA A 70 -14.62 6.93 4.19
N LEU A 71 -13.33 6.69 3.92
CA LEU A 71 -12.33 6.43 4.96
C LEU A 71 -12.22 7.60 5.94
N ARG A 72 -12.12 8.83 5.43
CA ARG A 72 -12.10 10.03 6.25
C ARG A 72 -13.35 10.13 7.13
N ASP A 73 -14.53 9.93 6.54
CA ASP A 73 -15.80 10.08 7.25
C ASP A 73 -15.97 9.00 8.33
N TRP A 74 -15.57 7.75 8.05
CA TRP A 74 -15.56 6.67 9.04
C TRP A 74 -14.58 6.96 10.19
N LEU A 75 -13.35 7.36 9.89
CA LEU A 75 -12.35 7.68 10.92
C LEU A 75 -12.83 8.82 11.83
N TYR A 76 -13.40 9.87 11.25
CA TYR A 76 -13.98 10.99 12.00
C TYR A 76 -15.16 10.54 12.88
N GLN A 77 -16.14 9.82 12.32
CA GLN A 77 -17.30 9.37 13.08
C GLN A 77 -16.90 8.46 14.25
N LEU A 78 -15.94 7.55 14.02
CA LEU A 78 -15.42 6.66 15.05
C LEU A 78 -14.63 7.41 16.12
N SER A 79 -13.87 8.46 15.76
CA SER A 79 -13.13 9.26 16.74
C SER A 79 -14.05 10.06 17.65
N GLU A 80 -15.18 10.55 17.12
CA GLU A 80 -16.18 11.29 17.91
C GLU A 80 -17.05 10.37 18.79
N SER A 81 -17.29 9.13 18.35
CA SER A 81 -18.25 8.22 19.00
C SER A 81 -17.61 7.28 20.03
N LEU A 82 -16.31 6.99 19.91
CA LEU A 82 -15.63 6.02 20.76
C LEU A 82 -14.72 6.72 21.79
N HIS A 83 -14.61 6.12 22.97
CA HIS A 83 -13.58 6.50 23.92
C HIS A 83 -12.18 6.37 23.26
N PRO A 84 -11.23 7.31 23.45
CA PRO A 84 -9.97 7.37 22.69
C PRO A 84 -9.16 6.06 22.69
N LYS A 85 -9.16 5.33 23.80
CA LYS A 85 -8.51 4.00 23.88
C LYS A 85 -9.16 2.96 22.97
N LEU A 86 -10.49 2.95 22.87
CA LEU A 86 -11.23 2.02 22.00
C LEU A 86 -11.06 2.42 20.54
N PHE A 87 -11.16 3.72 20.24
CA PHE A 87 -10.86 4.26 18.91
C PHE A 87 -9.45 3.86 18.46
N THR A 88 -8.45 3.94 19.35
CA THR A 88 -7.07 3.53 19.05
C THR A 88 -6.97 2.06 18.63
N HIS A 89 -7.76 1.18 19.24
CA HIS A 89 -7.80 -0.21 18.82
C HIS A 89 -8.46 -0.36 17.45
N VAL A 90 -9.56 0.35 17.22
CA VAL A 90 -10.36 0.26 15.99
C VAL A 90 -9.59 0.78 14.77
N TRP A 91 -9.02 1.99 14.82
CA TRP A 91 -8.34 2.54 13.64
C TRP A 91 -7.08 1.74 13.28
N LYS A 92 -6.38 1.17 14.26
CA LYS A 92 -5.20 0.30 14.01
C LYS A 92 -5.59 -0.98 13.28
N GLU A 93 -6.70 -1.58 13.70
CA GLU A 93 -7.24 -2.78 13.04
C GLU A 93 -7.71 -2.45 11.62
N ILE A 94 -8.40 -1.32 11.43
CA ILE A 94 -8.78 -0.83 10.09
C ILE A 94 -7.54 -0.64 9.21
N ALA A 95 -6.49 0.03 9.72
CA ALA A 95 -5.26 0.25 8.97
C ALA A 95 -4.60 -1.07 8.56
N SER A 96 -4.45 -2.02 9.49
CA SER A 96 -3.87 -3.34 9.21
C SER A 96 -4.66 -4.12 8.16
N GLN A 97 -6.00 -4.16 8.27
CA GLN A 97 -6.81 -4.90 7.30
C GLN A 97 -6.92 -4.17 5.95
N LEU A 98 -6.77 -2.84 5.91
CA LEU A 98 -6.63 -2.09 4.67
C LEU A 98 -5.28 -2.33 4.00
N ASP A 99 -4.19 -2.45 4.77
CA ASP A 99 -2.88 -2.85 4.25
C ASP A 99 -2.98 -4.19 3.53
N ASP A 100 -3.51 -5.21 4.21
CA ASP A 100 -3.71 -6.55 3.64
C ASP A 100 -4.63 -6.50 2.40
N TYR A 101 -5.76 -5.79 2.47
CA TYR A 101 -6.70 -5.70 1.36
C TYR A 101 -6.10 -5.02 0.13
N LEU A 102 -5.47 -3.86 0.29
CA LEU A 102 -4.88 -3.13 -0.82
C LEU A 102 -3.66 -3.86 -1.39
N TYR A 103 -2.86 -4.53 -0.55
CA TYR A 103 -1.78 -5.37 -1.03
C TYR A 103 -2.29 -6.50 -1.92
N ASN A 104 -3.28 -7.26 -1.45
CA ASN A 104 -3.79 -8.42 -2.20
C ASN A 104 -4.64 -8.03 -3.41
N GLU A 105 -5.58 -7.10 -3.25
CA GLU A 105 -6.60 -6.84 -4.27
C GLU A 105 -6.19 -5.74 -5.25
N LEU A 106 -5.37 -4.78 -4.82
CA LEU A 106 -4.89 -3.70 -5.70
C LEU A 106 -3.50 -4.04 -6.24
N ILE A 107 -2.52 -4.27 -5.37
CA ILE A 107 -1.14 -4.42 -5.83
C ILE A 107 -0.96 -5.75 -6.56
N LEU A 108 -1.24 -6.88 -5.92
CA LEU A 108 -0.97 -8.20 -6.50
C LEU A 108 -1.87 -8.57 -7.69
N SER A 109 -2.97 -7.86 -7.90
CA SER A 109 -3.91 -8.07 -9.01
C SER A 109 -3.67 -7.16 -10.22
N ASN A 110 -2.75 -6.20 -10.13
CA ASN A 110 -2.47 -5.25 -11.20
C ASN A 110 -1.01 -5.26 -11.64
N ARG A 111 -0.77 -4.67 -12.80
CA ARG A 111 0.57 -4.31 -13.28
C ARG A 111 0.69 -2.79 -13.35
N PHE A 112 1.90 -2.28 -13.17
CA PHE A 112 2.13 -0.86 -13.00
C PHE A 112 3.14 -0.34 -14.01
N SER A 113 2.74 0.66 -14.80
CA SER A 113 3.71 1.51 -15.51
C SER A 113 4.48 2.38 -14.50
N PRO A 114 5.59 3.02 -14.88
CA PRO A 114 6.27 3.98 -14.01
C PRO A 114 5.34 5.10 -13.50
N LEU A 115 4.42 5.59 -14.35
CA LEU A 115 3.45 6.61 -13.98
C LEU A 115 2.35 6.07 -13.06
N GLY A 116 1.88 4.84 -13.29
CA GLY A 116 0.92 4.18 -12.40
C GLY A 116 1.50 3.88 -11.02
N ALA A 117 2.74 3.39 -10.95
CA ALA A 117 3.46 3.17 -9.69
C ALA A 117 3.66 4.49 -8.92
N ALA A 118 4.01 5.56 -9.63
CA ALA A 118 4.15 6.89 -9.05
C ALA A 118 2.82 7.46 -8.54
N GLN A 119 1.73 7.23 -9.26
CA GLN A 119 0.38 7.60 -8.84
C GLN A 119 -0.04 6.84 -7.57
N LEU A 120 0.20 5.53 -7.50
CA LEU A 120 -0.06 4.74 -6.28
C LEU A 120 0.72 5.33 -5.10
N ARG A 121 2.01 5.62 -5.27
CA ARG A 121 2.83 6.28 -4.24
C ARG A 121 2.24 7.61 -3.80
N PHE A 122 1.78 8.41 -4.76
CA PHE A 122 1.18 9.71 -4.50
C PHE A 122 -0.11 9.59 -3.69
N ASP A 123 -1.00 8.69 -4.09
CA ASP A 123 -2.28 8.45 -3.39
C ASP A 123 -2.04 7.97 -1.95
N LEU A 124 -1.08 7.06 -1.73
CA LEU A 124 -0.72 6.59 -0.40
C LEU A 124 -0.13 7.72 0.46
N THR A 125 0.87 8.44 -0.07
CA THR A 125 1.65 9.43 0.71
C THR A 125 0.86 10.71 0.99
N ASN A 126 0.00 11.14 0.05
CA ASN A 126 -0.69 12.44 0.16
C ASN A 126 -2.14 12.33 0.63
N TYR A 127 -2.73 11.13 0.63
CA TYR A 127 -4.12 10.95 1.06
C TYR A 127 -4.27 9.85 2.12
N LEU A 128 -3.83 8.62 1.85
CA LEU A 128 -4.05 7.52 2.80
C LEU A 128 -3.33 7.78 4.13
N TYR A 129 -2.01 7.98 4.13
CA TYR A 129 -1.24 8.16 5.36
C TYR A 129 -1.61 9.45 6.13
N PRO A 130 -1.87 10.60 5.47
CA PRO A 130 -2.35 11.80 6.15
C PRO A 130 -3.66 11.63 6.92
N MET A 131 -4.58 10.76 6.47
CA MET A 131 -5.82 10.49 7.23
C MET A 131 -5.55 9.85 8.60
N PHE A 132 -4.48 9.05 8.72
CA PHE A 132 -4.06 8.45 9.99
C PHE A 132 -3.10 9.35 10.78
N SER A 133 -2.52 10.37 10.16
CA SER A 133 -1.59 11.31 10.83
C SER A 133 -2.26 12.11 11.95
N LEU A 134 -3.60 12.21 11.94
CA LEU A 134 -4.39 12.79 13.03
C LEU A 134 -4.34 11.95 14.32
N TYR A 135 -3.94 10.68 14.22
CA TYR A 135 -4.07 9.70 15.31
C TYR A 135 -2.74 9.01 15.64
N THR A 136 -1.70 9.18 14.82
CA THR A 136 -0.36 8.65 15.05
C THR A 136 0.70 9.46 14.32
N GLU A 137 1.89 9.57 14.91
CA GLU A 137 3.04 10.25 14.29
C GLU A 137 3.69 9.44 13.15
N ARG A 138 3.37 8.15 13.01
CA ARG A 138 3.99 7.23 12.04
C ARG A 138 2.94 6.37 11.34
N PRO A 139 2.03 6.96 10.55
CA PRO A 139 0.94 6.23 9.90
C PRO A 139 1.44 5.10 8.99
N GLU A 140 2.56 5.31 8.29
CA GLU A 140 3.16 4.34 7.36
C GLU A 140 3.57 3.04 8.05
N SER A 141 3.79 3.07 9.37
CA SER A 141 4.16 1.88 10.13
C SER A 141 3.01 0.86 10.29
N TYR A 142 1.78 1.28 10.00
CA TYR A 142 0.58 0.43 9.98
C TYR A 142 0.21 -0.08 8.59
N PHE A 143 0.95 0.33 7.57
CA PHE A 143 0.74 -0.01 6.15
C PHE A 143 1.99 -0.64 5.54
N PHE A 144 2.48 -1.69 6.19
CA PHE A 144 3.83 -2.16 5.94
C PHE A 144 3.96 -2.91 4.62
N GLN A 145 2.96 -3.71 4.21
CA GLN A 145 3.00 -4.45 2.95
C GLN A 145 2.91 -3.51 1.75
N ILE A 146 1.92 -2.60 1.76
CA ILE A 146 1.74 -1.69 0.63
C ILE A 146 2.87 -0.67 0.55
N ARG A 147 3.43 -0.23 1.68
CA ARG A 147 4.59 0.67 1.70
C ARG A 147 5.81 0.01 1.06
N ASP A 148 6.15 -1.19 1.50
CA ASP A 148 7.31 -1.93 0.99
C ASP A 148 7.13 -2.27 -0.50
N ALA A 149 5.93 -2.70 -0.89
CA ALA A 149 5.62 -2.94 -2.30
C ALA A 149 5.72 -1.66 -3.14
N CYS A 150 5.26 -0.53 -2.62
CA CYS A 150 5.34 0.77 -3.29
C CYS A 150 6.79 1.21 -3.54
N VAL A 151 7.70 0.94 -2.59
CA VAL A 151 9.15 1.16 -2.79
C VAL A 151 9.65 0.38 -4.00
N LEU A 152 9.37 -0.93 -4.04
CA LEU A 152 9.84 -1.82 -5.12
C LEU A 152 9.26 -1.44 -6.49
N LEU A 153 7.97 -1.10 -6.56
CA LEU A 153 7.32 -0.68 -7.80
C LEU A 153 7.94 0.60 -8.38
N ASN A 154 8.42 1.51 -7.52
CA ASN A 154 8.95 2.83 -7.89
C ASN A 154 10.48 2.87 -8.05
N LEU A 155 11.19 1.73 -7.96
CA LEU A 155 12.62 1.68 -8.25
C LEU A 155 12.92 2.11 -9.68
N LEU A 156 14.13 2.64 -9.89
CA LEU A 156 14.67 2.81 -11.24
C LEU A 156 14.83 1.46 -11.93
N ARG A 157 14.73 1.42 -13.27
CA ARG A 157 14.80 0.18 -14.06
C ARG A 157 16.04 -0.65 -13.71
N GLY A 158 17.23 -0.06 -13.82
CA GLY A 158 18.49 -0.75 -13.55
C GLY A 158 18.61 -1.23 -12.10
N THR A 159 18.18 -0.42 -11.12
CA THR A 159 18.19 -0.81 -9.70
C THR A 159 17.30 -2.02 -9.45
N ALA A 160 16.12 -2.06 -10.07
CA ALA A 160 15.20 -3.17 -9.92
C ALA A 160 15.65 -4.45 -10.64
N GLU A 161 16.28 -4.34 -11.81
CA GLU A 161 16.87 -5.47 -12.52
C GLU A 161 18.01 -6.09 -11.69
N LEU A 162 18.93 -5.25 -11.20
CA LEU A 162 20.03 -5.68 -10.33
C LEU A 162 19.54 -6.32 -9.02
N LEU A 163 18.53 -5.72 -8.38
CA LEU A 163 17.93 -6.27 -7.17
C LEU A 163 17.32 -7.65 -7.44
N ARG A 164 16.61 -7.81 -8.58
CA ARG A 164 16.00 -9.08 -8.97
C ARG A 164 17.06 -10.17 -9.15
N GLU A 165 18.15 -9.86 -9.85
CA GLU A 165 19.28 -10.77 -10.06
C GLU A 165 19.92 -11.16 -8.74
N THR A 166 20.19 -10.18 -7.88
CA THR A 166 20.81 -10.40 -6.56
C THR A 166 19.96 -11.30 -5.66
N ILE A 167 18.63 -11.10 -5.64
CA ILE A 167 17.72 -11.96 -4.89
C ILE A 167 17.70 -13.38 -5.49
N MET A 168 17.65 -13.52 -6.81
CA MET A 168 17.67 -14.85 -7.45
C MET A 168 18.97 -15.62 -7.20
N GLU A 169 20.12 -14.94 -7.27
CA GLU A 169 21.43 -15.55 -7.02
C GLU A 169 21.58 -15.99 -5.57
N SER A 170 21.17 -15.15 -4.62
CA SER A 170 21.21 -15.49 -3.18
C SER A 170 20.29 -16.66 -2.82
N MET A 171 19.11 -16.77 -3.45
CA MET A 171 18.21 -17.91 -3.27
C MET A 171 18.72 -19.22 -3.86
N ASN A 172 19.44 -19.17 -5.00
CA ASN A 172 19.95 -20.35 -5.70
C ASN A 172 21.31 -20.84 -5.15
N SER A 173 22.02 -20.02 -4.39
CA SER A 173 23.33 -20.34 -3.84
C SER A 173 23.22 -21.36 -2.71
N GLN A 174 23.71 -22.59 -2.92
CA GLN A 174 23.81 -23.61 -1.85
C GLN A 174 24.79 -23.20 -0.73
N GLN A 175 25.65 -22.21 -0.98
CA GLN A 175 26.58 -21.65 -0.01
C GLN A 175 25.91 -20.56 0.83
N LYS A 176 25.23 -21.00 1.89
CA LYS A 176 24.54 -20.21 2.94
C LYS A 176 25.39 -19.17 3.71
N ARG A 177 26.62 -18.85 3.29
CA ARG A 177 27.60 -18.22 4.19
C ARG A 177 27.89 -16.74 4.00
N ASP A 178 27.57 -16.10 2.87
CA ASP A 178 27.87 -14.66 2.71
C ASP A 178 26.77 -13.78 2.08
N ASN A 179 25.77 -14.33 1.39
CA ASN A 179 24.75 -13.52 0.70
C ASN A 179 23.38 -13.63 1.39
N ASP A 180 23.10 -12.73 2.33
CA ASP A 180 21.76 -12.57 2.90
C ASP A 180 20.82 -11.95 1.84
N PRO A 181 19.79 -12.67 1.34
CA PRO A 181 18.84 -12.14 0.36
C PRO A 181 18.06 -10.92 0.88
N LEU A 182 18.01 -10.71 2.21
CA LEU A 182 17.32 -9.59 2.83
C LEU A 182 18.18 -8.31 2.87
N GLY A 183 19.50 -8.42 2.82
CA GLY A 183 20.41 -7.26 2.94
C GLY A 183 20.05 -6.12 1.97
N PRO A 184 19.97 -6.38 0.65
CA PRO A 184 19.58 -5.37 -0.33
C PRO A 184 18.18 -4.80 -0.13
N LEU A 185 17.22 -5.60 0.36
CA LEU A 185 15.86 -5.15 0.66
C LEU A 185 15.86 -4.16 1.85
N LEU A 186 16.60 -4.49 2.90
CA LEU A 186 16.72 -3.64 4.10
C LEU A 186 17.38 -2.29 3.78
N GLU A 187 18.40 -2.27 2.91
CA GLU A 187 19.06 -1.05 2.43
C GLU A 187 18.10 -0.12 1.67
N LEU A 188 17.13 -0.70 0.96
CA LEU A 188 16.08 0.04 0.26
C LEU A 188 14.90 0.43 1.15
N GLY A 189 14.93 0.06 2.43
CA GLY A 189 13.84 0.32 3.37
C GLY A 189 12.65 -0.65 3.25
N VAL A 190 12.86 -1.83 2.65
CA VAL A 190 11.91 -2.94 2.60
C VAL A 190 12.21 -3.88 3.76
N TYR A 191 11.27 -3.99 4.71
CA TYR A 191 11.49 -4.65 6.00
C TYR A 191 10.57 -5.85 6.25
N ARG A 192 9.47 -5.99 5.51
CA ARG A 192 8.43 -6.98 5.78
C ARG A 192 8.23 -8.00 4.67
N LEU A 193 8.58 -7.68 3.44
CA LEU A 193 8.45 -8.61 2.32
C LEU A 193 9.53 -9.69 2.38
N THR A 194 9.16 -10.93 2.12
CA THR A 194 10.14 -12.00 1.87
C THR A 194 10.83 -11.79 0.52
N PRO A 195 11.97 -12.45 0.26
CA PRO A 195 12.61 -12.42 -1.05
C PRO A 195 11.68 -12.84 -2.20
N GLU A 196 10.84 -13.86 -1.98
CA GLU A 196 9.85 -14.34 -2.95
C GLU A 196 8.76 -13.31 -3.21
N GLU A 197 8.26 -12.66 -2.17
CA GLU A 197 7.27 -11.59 -2.29
C GLU A 197 7.86 -10.39 -3.03
N ALA A 198 9.11 -10.01 -2.71
CA ALA A 198 9.80 -8.93 -3.40
C ALA A 198 9.97 -9.24 -4.90
N LEU A 199 10.38 -10.47 -5.27
CA LEU A 199 10.43 -10.90 -6.67
C LEU A 199 9.07 -10.83 -7.35
N ARG A 200 8.00 -11.22 -6.64
CA ARG A 200 6.63 -11.11 -7.15
C ARG A 200 6.29 -9.65 -7.43
N ILE A 201 6.53 -8.72 -6.50
CA ILE A 201 6.26 -7.29 -6.71
C ILE A 201 7.08 -6.72 -7.87
N LEU A 202 8.36 -7.06 -7.97
CA LEU A 202 9.21 -6.61 -9.09
C LEU A 202 8.67 -7.07 -10.44
N SER A 203 8.03 -8.25 -10.51
CA SER A 203 7.42 -8.78 -11.75
C SER A 203 6.16 -8.02 -12.20
N LEU A 204 5.52 -7.29 -11.29
CA LEU A 204 4.31 -6.49 -11.59
C LEU A 204 4.63 -5.18 -12.33
N ARG A 205 5.91 -4.78 -12.39
CA ARG A 205 6.34 -3.59 -13.13
C ARG A 205 6.19 -3.84 -14.64
N ALA A 206 5.47 -2.95 -15.32
CA ALA A 206 5.42 -2.89 -16.77
C ALA A 206 6.68 -2.19 -17.28
N ILE A 207 7.49 -2.93 -18.05
CA ILE A 207 8.67 -2.39 -18.71
C ILE A 207 8.18 -1.67 -19.97
N PRO A 208 8.41 -0.34 -20.12
CA PRO A 208 8.15 0.32 -21.38
C PRO A 208 9.06 -0.27 -22.46
N GLU A 209 8.51 -0.54 -23.65
CA GLU A 209 9.29 -0.87 -24.85
C GLU A 209 10.30 0.22 -25.20
#